data_AF-A0A530BKT2-F1
#
_entry.id   AF-A0A530BKT2-F1
#
_cell.length_a   1.000
_cell.length_b   1.000
_cell.length_c   1.000
_cell.angle_alpha   90.00
_cell.angle_beta   90.00
_cell.angle_gamma   90.00
#
_symmetry.space_group_name_H-M   'P 1'
#
loop_
_entity.id
_entity.type
_entity.pdbx_description
1 polymer ?
#
loop_
_entity_poly.entity_id
_entity_poly.type
_entity_poly.pdbx_seq_one_letter_code
_entity_poly.pdbx_strand_id
1 'polypeptide(L)'
;HKSSRAVSGAFELSAQAVIVASGGIGGNHELVRRNWPERLGAPPKRMITGVPDHVDGRMLAITEAAGGRIINRDRMWHYVEGIKNWAPIWTEHAIRVLPGPSSIWLDARGKRLPVPLYPGFDTLATLSHIMSTGFDYSWFILTRKIIQKEFALSGSEQNPDLTGKSWRQVLGRATSGIPGPVKAFMEKGEDFIVEADLSKLVARMNALAGGEPLLDVAQVEREIRARDRQLDNPFSKDAQITALRGARTYLGDRLIRTARPHKMLDPANGPLIAVRLNILTRKTLGGLETDLDSRVLDAAGQPVPGLYAVGEVAGFGGGGLHGYAALEGTFLGGCIFSGRSAGRAAAGAVA
;
A
#
# COMPACT_ATOMS: atom_id res chain seq x y z
N HIS A 1 14.72 13.86 -4.55
CA HIS A 1 14.75 15.34 -4.60
C HIS A 1 13.42 15.89 -4.09
N LYS A 2 13.45 16.77 -3.08
CA LYS A 2 12.28 17.45 -2.53
C LYS A 2 12.14 18.82 -3.18
N SER A 3 10.94 19.21 -3.62
CA SER A 3 10.71 20.58 -4.07
C SER A 3 10.95 21.55 -2.91
N SER A 4 11.76 22.59 -3.14
CA SER A 4 12.06 23.59 -2.12
C SER A 4 10.77 24.25 -1.62
N ARG A 5 10.68 24.46 -0.31
CA ARG A 5 9.62 25.26 0.33
C ARG A 5 10.07 26.68 0.63
N ALA A 6 11.33 27.02 0.32
CA ALA A 6 11.82 28.39 0.41
C ALA A 6 11.09 29.24 -0.65
N VAL A 7 10.46 30.32 -0.21
CA VAL A 7 9.80 31.27 -1.09
C VAL A 7 10.87 32.02 -1.86
N SER A 8 10.89 31.88 -3.19
CA SER A 8 11.82 32.59 -4.07
C SER A 8 11.27 33.93 -4.57
N GLY A 9 9.98 34.18 -4.40
CA GLY A 9 9.28 35.39 -4.84
C GLY A 9 7.76 35.19 -4.86
N ALA A 10 7.03 36.23 -5.22
CA ALA A 10 5.59 36.21 -5.45
C ALA A 10 5.29 36.48 -6.93
N PHE A 11 4.23 35.88 -7.44
CA PHE A 11 3.69 36.16 -8.77
C PHE A 11 2.17 35.92 -8.76
N GLU A 12 1.47 36.50 -9.72
CA GLU A 12 0.04 36.31 -9.92
C GLU A 12 -0.22 35.83 -11.34
N LEU A 13 -1.17 34.90 -11.49
CA LEU A 13 -1.67 34.44 -12.78
C LEU A 13 -3.19 34.54 -12.76
N SER A 14 -3.76 35.25 -13.74
CA SER A 14 -5.20 35.31 -13.93
C SER A 14 -5.62 34.26 -14.97
N ALA A 15 -6.67 33.50 -14.66
CA ALA A 15 -7.25 32.50 -15.56
C ALA A 15 -8.77 32.49 -15.41
N GLN A 16 -9.48 32.22 -16.50
CA GLN A 16 -10.95 32.05 -16.48
C GLN A 16 -11.36 30.72 -15.81
N ALA A 17 -10.46 29.73 -15.80
CA ALA A 17 -10.67 28.44 -15.15
C ALA A 17 -9.39 27.95 -14.46
N VAL A 18 -9.54 27.39 -13.25
CA VAL A 18 -8.46 26.82 -12.44
C VAL A 18 -8.80 25.36 -12.12
N ILE A 19 -7.92 24.43 -12.52
CA ILE A 19 -8.08 23.00 -12.27
C ILE A 19 -7.07 22.54 -11.22
N VAL A 20 -7.57 22.08 -10.07
CA VAL A 20 -6.75 21.57 -8.95
C VAL A 20 -6.50 20.08 -9.14
N ALA A 21 -5.23 19.70 -9.35
CA ALA A 21 -4.79 18.32 -9.61
C ALA A 21 -3.60 17.90 -8.72
N SER A 22 -3.65 18.27 -7.43
CA SER A 22 -2.49 18.26 -6.52
C SER A 22 -2.23 16.95 -5.77
N GLY A 23 -3.06 15.93 -5.97
CA GLY A 23 -3.02 14.72 -5.14
C GLY A 23 -3.68 14.90 -3.76
N GLY A 24 -3.59 13.87 -2.92
CA GLY A 24 -4.15 13.88 -1.56
C GLY A 24 -3.15 14.29 -0.49
N ILE A 25 -3.29 13.71 0.71
CA ILE A 25 -2.54 14.12 1.92
C ILE A 25 -1.43 13.14 2.34
N GLY A 26 -1.19 12.06 1.57
CA GLY A 26 -0.37 10.94 2.02
C GLY A 26 1.07 11.30 2.44
N GLY A 27 1.64 12.37 1.88
CA GLY A 27 2.98 12.88 2.20
C GLY A 27 3.02 13.77 3.45
N ASN A 28 1.86 14.06 4.05
CA ASN A 28 1.74 14.87 5.25
C ASN A 28 1.16 14.04 6.40
N HIS A 29 2.05 13.43 7.17
CA HIS A 29 1.71 12.58 8.31
C HIS A 29 0.90 13.29 9.41
N GLU A 30 1.02 14.61 9.57
CA GLU A 30 0.19 15.36 10.53
C GLU A 30 -1.25 15.49 10.03
N LEU A 31 -1.44 15.81 8.75
CA LEU A 31 -2.76 15.83 8.14
C LEU A 31 -3.41 14.45 8.11
N VAL A 32 -2.63 13.39 7.84
CA VAL A 32 -3.12 12.00 7.93
C VAL A 32 -3.64 11.72 9.35
N ARG A 33 -2.90 12.08 10.40
CA ARG A 33 -3.35 11.88 11.79
C ARG A 33 -4.58 12.71 12.12
N ARG A 34 -4.62 13.97 11.70
CA ARG A 34 -5.76 14.87 11.95
C ARG A 34 -7.06 14.36 11.35
N ASN A 35 -6.98 13.68 10.20
CA ASN A 35 -8.14 13.14 9.51
C ASN A 35 -8.30 11.63 9.74
N TRP A 36 -7.54 11.02 10.66
CA TRP A 36 -7.54 9.57 10.83
C TRP A 36 -8.96 9.06 11.18
N PRO A 37 -9.50 8.07 10.46
CA PRO A 37 -10.86 7.62 10.72
C PRO A 37 -11.01 7.01 12.10
N GLU A 38 -11.96 7.53 12.89
CA GLU A 38 -12.24 7.11 14.27
C GLU A 38 -12.54 5.61 14.36
N ARG A 39 -13.19 5.03 13.35
CA ARG A 39 -13.45 3.59 13.23
C ARG A 39 -12.20 2.70 13.22
N LEU A 40 -11.00 3.28 13.00
CA LEU A 40 -9.72 2.59 13.06
C LEU A 40 -8.98 2.82 14.40
N GLY A 41 -9.62 3.49 15.37
CA GLY A 41 -9.01 3.84 16.65
C GLY A 41 -7.99 4.96 16.55
N ALA A 42 -7.02 4.98 17.46
CA ALA A 42 -5.95 5.97 17.45
C ALA A 42 -5.05 5.81 16.21
N PRO A 43 -4.54 6.91 15.62
CA PRO A 43 -3.63 6.81 14.49
C PRO A 43 -2.33 6.05 14.85
N PRO A 44 -1.67 5.41 13.87
CA PRO A 44 -0.42 4.71 14.10
C PRO A 44 0.64 5.65 14.68
N LYS A 45 1.40 5.16 15.67
CA LYS A 45 2.51 5.94 16.25
C LYS A 45 3.57 6.16 15.18
N ARG A 46 3.91 5.11 14.44
CA ARG A 46 4.83 5.08 13.30
C ARG A 46 4.06 4.82 12.01
N MET A 47 4.33 5.65 11.00
CA MET A 47 3.86 5.49 9.62
C MET A 47 5.03 5.74 8.68
N ILE A 48 4.98 5.14 7.49
CA ILE A 48 5.95 5.35 6.41
C ILE A 48 5.24 5.89 5.17
N THR A 49 5.97 6.57 4.28
CA THR A 49 5.36 7.38 3.21
C THR A 49 5.45 6.73 1.84
N GLY A 50 4.31 6.36 1.25
CA GLY A 50 4.22 5.71 -0.06
C GLY A 50 4.01 6.66 -1.24
N VAL A 51 4.08 7.96 -1.02
CA VAL A 51 3.85 9.02 -2.02
C VAL A 51 4.99 10.03 -2.05
N PRO A 52 5.21 10.74 -3.17
CA PRO A 52 6.19 11.82 -3.24
C PRO A 52 5.88 12.99 -2.28
N ASP A 53 6.92 13.76 -1.93
CA ASP A 53 6.85 14.89 -0.99
C ASP A 53 5.86 16.02 -1.37
N HIS A 54 5.44 16.09 -2.64
CA HIS A 54 4.48 17.09 -3.10
C HIS A 54 3.02 16.71 -2.81
N VAL A 55 2.74 15.46 -2.44
CA VAL A 55 1.39 14.98 -2.10
C VAL A 55 1.10 15.35 -0.64
N ASP A 56 1.12 16.65 -0.35
CA ASP A 56 1.14 17.22 1.01
C ASP A 56 -0.23 17.72 1.49
N GLY A 57 -1.26 17.62 0.65
CA GLY A 57 -2.61 18.09 0.93
C GLY A 57 -2.80 19.61 0.92
N ARG A 58 -1.79 20.42 0.58
CA ARG A 58 -1.83 21.88 0.72
C ARG A 58 -3.01 22.52 -0.02
N MET A 59 -3.29 22.05 -1.23
CA MET A 59 -4.35 22.64 -2.05
C MET A 59 -5.75 22.38 -1.50
N LEU A 60 -5.97 21.38 -0.65
CA LEU A 60 -7.30 21.16 -0.04
C LEU A 60 -7.76 22.40 0.74
N ALA A 61 -6.93 22.90 1.67
CA ALA A 61 -7.26 24.06 2.48
C ALA A 61 -7.35 25.36 1.65
N ILE A 62 -6.49 25.51 0.63
CA ILE A 62 -6.53 26.67 -0.28
C ILE A 62 -7.83 26.69 -1.08
N THR A 63 -8.23 25.53 -1.63
CA THR A 63 -9.46 25.42 -2.41
C THR A 63 -10.70 25.54 -1.53
N GLU A 64 -10.65 25.05 -0.29
CA GLU A 64 -11.72 25.26 0.70
C GLU A 64 -11.88 26.74 1.05
N ALA A 65 -10.78 27.46 1.28
CA ALA A 65 -10.80 28.90 1.51
C ALA A 65 -11.31 29.71 0.30
N ALA A 66 -11.18 29.16 -0.92
CA ALA A 66 -11.75 29.71 -2.14
C ALA A 66 -13.25 29.40 -2.34
N GLY A 67 -13.90 28.78 -1.36
CA GLY A 67 -15.34 28.46 -1.36
C GLY A 67 -15.67 27.00 -1.64
N GLY A 68 -14.67 26.15 -1.91
CA GLY A 68 -14.89 24.73 -2.15
C GLY A 68 -15.28 23.95 -0.90
N ARG A 69 -16.10 22.92 -1.06
CA ARG A 69 -16.48 22.01 0.02
C ARG A 69 -15.62 20.75 0.00
N ILE A 70 -15.07 20.38 1.15
CA ILE A 70 -14.40 19.08 1.34
C ILE A 70 -15.36 18.13 2.06
N ILE A 71 -15.51 16.92 1.51
CA ILE A 71 -16.32 15.85 2.08
C ILE A 71 -15.45 14.62 2.40
N ASN A 72 -15.96 13.77 3.29
CA ASN A 72 -15.40 12.43 3.53
C ASN A 72 -13.92 12.43 3.97
N ARG A 73 -13.53 13.41 4.77
CA ARG A 73 -12.13 13.65 5.21
C ARG A 73 -11.46 12.40 5.80
N ASP A 74 -12.24 11.55 6.44
CA ASP A 74 -11.82 10.33 7.13
C ASP A 74 -11.68 9.11 6.20
N ARG A 75 -12.12 9.20 4.94
CA ARG A 75 -12.01 8.07 4.01
C ARG A 75 -10.59 7.97 3.49
N MET A 76 -9.84 7.04 4.07
CA MET A 76 -8.43 6.79 3.77
C MET A 76 -8.20 5.39 3.21
N TRP A 77 -7.20 5.28 2.35
CA TRP A 77 -6.71 4.01 1.81
C TRP A 77 -5.21 3.93 2.00
N HIS A 78 -4.82 3.21 3.05
CA HIS A 78 -3.42 2.97 3.43
C HIS A 78 -3.10 1.50 3.30
N TYR A 79 -1.84 1.20 3.00
CA TYR A 79 -1.39 -0.17 2.86
C TYR A 79 -0.75 -0.65 4.14
N VAL A 80 -0.89 -1.95 4.39
CA VAL A 80 -0.38 -2.63 5.57
C VAL A 80 0.86 -3.48 5.26
N GLU A 81 1.24 -3.58 3.99
CA GLU A 81 2.43 -4.30 3.52
C GLU A 81 3.59 -3.34 3.19
N GLY A 82 3.74 -2.28 3.99
CA GLY A 82 4.76 -1.25 3.77
C GLY A 82 6.13 -1.60 4.33
N ILE A 83 7.18 -1.28 3.58
CA ILE A 83 8.59 -1.40 3.99
C ILE A 83 9.34 -0.09 3.69
N LYS A 84 10.33 0.24 4.51
CA LYS A 84 11.22 1.38 4.24
C LYS A 84 12.10 1.07 3.03
N ASN A 85 12.28 2.06 2.17
CA ASN A 85 13.15 1.91 1.02
C ASN A 85 14.61 2.09 1.44
N TRP A 86 15.47 1.16 1.03
CA TRP A 86 16.91 1.28 1.25
C TRP A 86 17.58 2.28 0.27
N ALA A 87 16.92 2.58 -0.85
CA ALA A 87 17.35 3.52 -1.88
C ALA A 87 16.23 4.55 -2.18
N PRO A 88 15.92 5.45 -1.24
CA PRO A 88 14.85 6.43 -1.41
C PRO A 88 15.16 7.43 -2.55
N ILE A 89 14.14 7.83 -3.31
CA ILE A 89 14.24 8.83 -4.39
C ILE A 89 13.62 10.18 -4.00
N TRP A 90 12.86 10.22 -2.91
CA TRP A 90 12.38 11.41 -2.19
C TRP A 90 12.50 11.16 -0.68
N THR A 91 12.28 12.19 0.16
CA THR A 91 12.77 12.21 1.55
C THR A 91 12.36 10.99 2.37
N GLU A 92 11.07 10.67 2.40
CA GLU A 92 10.53 9.54 3.20
C GLU A 92 10.06 8.38 2.32
N HIS A 93 10.70 8.18 1.16
CA HIS A 93 10.24 7.18 0.19
C HIS A 93 10.23 5.78 0.80
N ALA A 94 9.03 5.23 0.92
CA ALA A 94 8.79 3.86 1.32
C ALA A 94 7.98 3.11 0.25
N ILE A 95 8.06 1.79 0.28
CA ILE A 95 7.56 0.91 -0.78
C ILE A 95 6.51 -0.04 -0.22
N ARG A 96 5.51 -0.36 -1.04
CA ARG A 96 4.57 -1.43 -0.74
C ARG A 96 5.07 -2.74 -1.35
N VAL A 97 5.01 -3.80 -0.55
CA VAL A 97 5.10 -5.17 -1.06
C VAL A 97 3.78 -5.54 -1.74
N LEU A 98 3.85 -6.18 -2.90
CA LEU A 98 2.71 -6.81 -3.56
C LEU A 98 2.86 -8.33 -3.38
N PRO A 99 2.36 -8.88 -2.27
CA PRO A 99 2.55 -10.28 -1.95
C PRO A 99 1.60 -11.19 -2.75
N GLY A 100 1.99 -12.46 -2.90
CA GLY A 100 1.07 -13.56 -3.10
C GLY A 100 0.62 -14.17 -1.77
N PRO A 101 -0.36 -15.10 -1.79
CA PRO A 101 -1.06 -15.54 -0.59
C PRO A 101 -0.24 -16.46 0.33
N SER A 102 1.00 -16.82 -0.02
CA SER A 102 1.71 -17.92 0.64
C SER A 102 2.36 -17.57 1.97
N SER A 103 2.84 -16.34 2.19
CA SER A 103 3.50 -15.93 3.43
C SER A 103 2.57 -16.10 4.63
N ILE A 104 3.08 -16.54 5.78
CA ILE A 104 2.29 -16.48 7.01
C ILE A 104 2.32 -15.03 7.51
N TRP A 105 1.15 -14.48 7.84
CA TRP A 105 1.02 -13.12 8.32
C TRP A 105 0.69 -13.15 9.81
N LEU A 106 1.60 -12.63 10.63
CA LEU A 106 1.47 -12.56 12.07
C LEU A 106 1.26 -11.12 12.52
N ASP A 107 0.49 -10.91 13.58
CA ASP A 107 0.45 -9.67 14.32
C ASP A 107 1.77 -9.44 15.08
N ALA A 108 1.87 -8.30 15.77
CA ALA A 108 3.05 -7.95 16.56
C ALA A 108 3.38 -8.96 17.68
N ARG A 109 2.40 -9.77 18.13
CA ARG A 109 2.53 -10.78 19.20
C ARG A 109 2.68 -12.21 18.66
N GLY A 110 2.83 -12.37 17.35
CA GLY A 110 3.10 -13.67 16.73
C GLY A 110 1.85 -14.54 16.54
N LYS A 111 0.65 -13.97 16.67
CA LYS A 111 -0.58 -14.66 16.31
C LYS A 111 -0.86 -14.45 14.83
N ARG A 112 -1.27 -15.51 14.14
CA ARG A 112 -1.66 -15.39 12.73
C ARG A 112 -2.90 -14.52 12.59
N LEU A 113 -2.90 -13.65 11.59
CA LEU A 113 -4.08 -12.81 11.34
C LEU A 113 -5.30 -13.70 11.02
N PRO A 114 -6.50 -13.33 11.49
CA PRO A 114 -7.71 -14.14 11.31
C PRO A 114 -8.15 -14.20 9.84
N VAL A 115 -8.99 -15.17 9.51
CA VAL A 115 -9.61 -15.26 8.18
C VAL A 115 -10.49 -14.02 7.93
N PRO A 116 -10.46 -13.38 6.74
CA PRO A 116 -9.69 -13.71 5.54
C PRO A 116 -8.44 -12.83 5.33
N LEU A 117 -7.79 -12.37 6.42
CA LEU A 117 -6.69 -11.40 6.39
C LEU A 117 -5.36 -12.05 5.99
N TYR A 118 -5.28 -12.46 4.72
CA TYR A 118 -4.11 -13.05 4.10
C TYR A 118 -3.35 -12.03 3.26
N PRO A 119 -2.06 -12.28 2.94
CA PRO A 119 -1.32 -11.40 2.06
C PRO A 119 -2.05 -11.21 0.72
N GLY A 120 -2.25 -9.96 0.30
CA GLY A 120 -2.92 -9.62 -0.96
C GLY A 120 -4.45 -9.70 -0.94
N PHE A 121 -5.07 -9.86 0.23
CA PHE A 121 -6.53 -9.81 0.41
C PHE A 121 -6.98 -8.38 0.80
N ASP A 122 -7.94 -8.25 1.71
CA ASP A 122 -8.53 -6.97 2.10
C ASP A 122 -7.58 -6.15 2.97
N THR A 123 -6.99 -5.12 2.36
CA THR A 123 -6.03 -4.23 3.03
C THR A 123 -6.68 -3.39 4.14
N LEU A 124 -7.95 -2.99 3.99
CA LEU A 124 -8.63 -2.15 4.99
C LEU A 124 -9.11 -2.96 6.19
N ALA A 125 -9.63 -4.17 5.96
CA ALA A 125 -9.94 -5.10 7.04
C ALA A 125 -8.66 -5.48 7.80
N THR A 126 -7.54 -5.67 7.08
CA THR A 126 -6.25 -5.94 7.70
C THR A 126 -5.73 -4.75 8.49
N LEU A 127 -5.87 -3.53 7.97
CA LEU A 127 -5.53 -2.30 8.69
C LEU A 127 -6.33 -2.19 9.98
N SER A 128 -7.65 -2.35 9.90
CA SER A 128 -8.55 -2.34 11.07
C SER A 128 -8.11 -3.35 12.13
N HIS A 129 -7.80 -4.58 11.71
CA HIS A 129 -7.33 -5.61 12.62
C HIS A 129 -5.99 -5.24 13.27
N ILE A 130 -4.98 -4.81 12.50
CA ILE A 130 -3.67 -4.39 13.04
C ILE A 130 -3.86 -3.28 14.07
N MET A 131 -4.62 -2.23 13.73
CA MET A 131 -4.87 -1.13 14.65
C MET A 131 -5.57 -1.58 15.94
N SER A 132 -6.50 -2.54 15.85
CA SER A 132 -7.17 -3.11 17.03
C SER A 132 -6.23 -3.84 18.00
N THR A 133 -5.05 -4.27 17.53
CA THR A 133 -4.05 -4.93 18.40
C THR A 133 -3.27 -3.93 19.28
N GLY A 134 -3.39 -2.63 19.01
CA GLY A 134 -2.61 -1.57 19.67
C GLY A 134 -1.20 -1.38 19.09
N PHE A 135 -0.86 -2.07 18.00
CA PHE A 135 0.42 -1.95 17.30
C PHE A 135 0.23 -1.41 15.88
N ASP A 136 1.29 -0.83 15.34
CA ASP A 136 1.35 -0.23 14.00
C ASP A 136 2.26 -1.01 13.03
N TYR A 137 2.53 -2.28 13.36
CA TYR A 137 3.33 -3.18 12.54
C TYR A 137 2.83 -4.62 12.64
N SER A 138 3.22 -5.42 11.65
CA SER A 138 2.96 -6.85 11.57
C SER A 138 4.15 -7.55 10.91
N TRP A 139 4.09 -8.88 10.79
CA TRP A 139 5.18 -9.68 10.25
C TRP A 139 4.70 -10.60 9.14
N PHE A 140 5.42 -10.60 8.02
CA PHE A 140 5.48 -11.79 7.18
C PHE A 140 6.58 -12.71 7.67
N ILE A 141 6.30 -14.01 7.68
CA ILE A 141 7.33 -15.05 7.63
C ILE A 141 7.13 -15.85 6.34
N LEU A 142 8.22 -16.05 5.62
CA LEU A 142 8.21 -16.71 4.32
C LEU A 142 9.54 -17.42 4.04
N THR A 143 9.58 -18.17 2.95
CA THR A 143 10.75 -18.92 2.50
C THR A 143 11.38 -18.27 1.28
N ARG A 144 12.58 -18.73 0.92
CA ARG A 144 13.22 -18.39 -0.35
C ARG A 144 12.33 -18.62 -1.57
N LYS A 145 11.59 -19.74 -1.59
CA LYS A 145 10.69 -20.11 -2.70
C LYS A 145 9.47 -19.17 -2.82
N ILE A 146 8.97 -18.66 -1.69
CA ILE A 146 7.88 -17.69 -1.68
C ILE A 146 8.42 -16.34 -2.15
N ILE A 147 9.48 -15.82 -1.53
CA ILE A 147 9.95 -14.46 -1.83
C ILE A 147 10.37 -14.30 -3.30
N GLN A 148 10.95 -15.36 -3.87
CA GLN A 148 11.36 -15.42 -5.26
C GLN A 148 10.20 -15.14 -6.24
N LYS A 149 8.99 -15.62 -5.92
CA LYS A 149 7.89 -15.65 -6.88
C LYS A 149 6.76 -14.68 -6.53
N GLU A 150 6.52 -14.49 -5.24
CA GLU A 150 5.35 -13.81 -4.72
C GLU A 150 5.66 -12.42 -4.18
N PHE A 151 6.91 -11.95 -4.20
CA PHE A 151 7.29 -10.70 -3.55
C PHE A 151 7.69 -9.65 -4.59
N ALA A 152 6.68 -8.99 -5.17
CA ALA A 152 6.92 -7.84 -6.04
C ALA A 152 6.96 -6.54 -5.23
N LEU A 153 7.72 -5.56 -5.71
CA LEU A 153 7.86 -4.26 -5.07
C LEU A 153 7.16 -3.19 -5.92
N SER A 154 6.40 -2.29 -5.28
CA SER A 154 5.80 -1.15 -5.97
C SER A 154 6.86 -0.15 -6.42
N GLY A 155 6.66 0.49 -7.57
CA GLY A 155 7.59 1.48 -8.13
C GLY A 155 8.15 1.03 -9.48
N SER A 156 8.15 1.91 -10.47
CA SER A 156 8.68 1.60 -11.81
C SER A 156 10.18 1.32 -11.79
N GLU A 157 10.90 1.99 -10.89
CA GLU A 157 12.33 1.83 -10.64
C GLU A 157 12.68 0.44 -10.06
N GLN A 158 11.74 -0.20 -9.37
CA GLN A 158 11.90 -1.58 -8.87
C GLN A 158 11.50 -2.64 -9.90
N ASN A 159 10.98 -2.22 -11.07
CA ASN A 159 10.52 -3.10 -12.14
C ASN A 159 11.14 -2.69 -13.49
N PRO A 160 12.48 -2.78 -13.63
CA PRO A 160 13.20 -2.33 -14.83
C PRO A 160 12.77 -3.08 -16.10
N ASP A 161 12.29 -4.30 -15.97
CA ASP A 161 11.79 -5.16 -17.06
C ASP A 161 10.46 -4.67 -17.66
N LEU A 162 9.56 -4.13 -16.84
CA LEU A 162 8.32 -3.49 -17.30
C LEU A 162 8.61 -2.13 -17.94
N THR A 163 9.58 -1.39 -17.38
CA THR A 163 10.00 -0.08 -17.87
C THR A 163 10.75 -0.18 -19.21
N GLY A 164 11.50 -1.26 -19.44
CA GLY A 164 12.24 -1.53 -20.67
C GLY A 164 11.42 -2.11 -21.84
N LYS A 165 10.09 -2.27 -21.69
CA LYS A 165 9.17 -2.83 -22.72
C LYS A 165 9.64 -4.16 -23.34
N SER A 166 10.43 -4.96 -22.63
CA SER A 166 11.03 -6.18 -23.17
C SER A 166 10.27 -7.42 -22.72
N TRP A 167 9.40 -7.94 -23.59
CA TRP A 167 8.67 -9.19 -23.35
C TRP A 167 9.60 -10.36 -23.02
N ARG A 168 10.81 -10.40 -23.60
CA ARG A 168 11.82 -11.44 -23.31
C ARG A 168 12.33 -11.38 -21.87
N GLN A 169 12.52 -10.18 -21.31
CA GLN A 169 12.94 -10.00 -19.91
C GLN A 169 11.81 -10.37 -18.93
N VAL A 170 10.56 -10.05 -19.28
CA VAL A 170 9.37 -10.43 -18.51
C VAL A 170 9.21 -11.96 -18.49
N LEU A 171 9.39 -12.64 -19.62
CA LEU A 171 9.39 -14.11 -19.72
C LEU A 171 10.55 -14.76 -18.92
N GLY A 172 11.72 -14.10 -18.86
CA GLY A 172 12.88 -14.56 -18.09
C GLY A 172 12.68 -14.57 -16.57
N ARG A 173 11.66 -13.90 -16.02
CA ARG A 173 11.32 -13.97 -14.59
C ARG A 173 10.95 -15.38 -14.12
N ALA A 174 10.43 -16.22 -15.02
CA ALA A 174 10.00 -17.57 -14.66
C ALA A 174 11.17 -18.52 -14.28
N THR A 175 12.41 -18.18 -14.63
CA THR A 175 13.59 -19.07 -14.48
C THR A 175 14.73 -18.50 -13.63
N SER A 176 14.67 -17.22 -13.22
CA SER A 176 15.84 -16.49 -12.72
C SER A 176 15.76 -16.10 -11.24
N GLY A 177 15.96 -17.07 -10.32
CA GLY A 177 16.26 -16.80 -8.90
C GLY A 177 15.37 -15.76 -8.20
N ILE A 178 15.88 -15.13 -7.14
CA ILE A 178 15.20 -13.97 -6.52
C ILE A 178 15.45 -12.73 -7.39
N PRO A 179 14.42 -11.93 -7.73
CA PRO A 179 14.62 -10.70 -8.51
C PRO A 179 15.65 -9.76 -7.87
N GLY A 180 16.51 -9.14 -8.69
CA GLY A 180 17.60 -8.27 -8.21
C GLY A 180 17.16 -7.19 -7.21
N PRO A 181 16.10 -6.42 -7.47
CA PRO A 181 15.55 -5.44 -6.52
C PRO A 181 15.16 -6.07 -5.17
N VAL A 182 14.46 -7.21 -5.20
CA VAL A 182 14.03 -7.93 -3.99
C VAL A 182 15.25 -8.43 -3.20
N LYS A 183 16.26 -8.96 -3.90
CA LYS A 183 17.53 -9.36 -3.28
C LYS A 183 18.22 -8.18 -2.59
N ALA A 184 18.25 -7.00 -3.22
CA ALA A 184 18.82 -5.80 -2.60
C ALA A 184 18.08 -5.38 -1.32
N PHE A 185 16.75 -5.52 -1.29
CA PHE A 185 15.96 -5.31 -0.07
C PHE A 185 16.27 -6.34 1.02
N MET A 186 16.46 -7.62 0.67
CA MET A 186 16.87 -8.64 1.64
C MET A 186 18.24 -8.36 2.25
N GLU A 187 19.16 -7.78 1.48
CA GLU A 187 20.54 -7.52 1.91
C GLU A 187 20.71 -6.18 2.63
N LYS A 188 19.93 -5.16 2.26
CA LYS A 188 20.13 -3.76 2.71
C LYS A 188 18.93 -3.17 3.42
N GLY A 189 17.74 -3.75 3.24
CA GLY A 189 16.51 -3.24 3.83
C GLY A 189 16.45 -3.53 5.32
N GLU A 190 16.23 -2.50 6.13
CA GLU A 190 16.15 -2.64 7.59
C GLU A 190 14.98 -3.51 8.07
N ASP A 191 13.91 -3.60 7.29
CA ASP A 191 12.73 -4.40 7.64
C ASP A 191 12.92 -5.92 7.38
N PHE A 192 14.02 -6.34 6.76
CA PHE A 192 14.28 -7.73 6.38
C PHE A 192 15.21 -8.45 7.36
N ILE A 193 14.81 -9.66 7.73
CA ILE A 193 15.60 -10.58 8.54
C ILE A 193 15.65 -11.91 7.79
N VAL A 194 16.86 -12.43 7.57
CA VAL A 194 17.08 -13.71 6.89
C VAL A 194 17.87 -14.62 7.82
N GLU A 195 17.31 -15.77 8.17
CA GLU A 195 17.92 -16.74 9.09
C GLU A 195 17.62 -18.18 8.68
N ALA A 196 18.56 -19.09 8.93
CA ALA A 196 18.35 -20.51 8.70
C ALA A 196 17.55 -21.18 9.84
N ASP A 197 17.59 -20.60 11.05
CA ASP A 197 16.98 -21.12 12.25
C ASP A 197 15.83 -20.23 12.74
N LEU A 198 14.71 -20.85 13.14
CA LEU A 198 13.52 -20.12 13.57
C LEU A 198 13.74 -19.35 14.88
N SER A 199 14.50 -19.91 15.82
CA SER A 199 14.75 -19.25 17.11
C SER A 199 15.57 -17.98 16.90
N LYS A 200 16.61 -18.03 16.05
CA LYS A 200 17.39 -16.85 15.64
C LYS A 200 16.53 -15.83 14.90
N LEU A 201 15.65 -16.29 13.99
CA LEU A 201 14.72 -15.41 13.27
C LEU A 201 13.85 -14.62 14.25
N VAL A 202 13.19 -15.31 15.19
CA VAL A 202 12.29 -14.69 16.18
C VAL A 202 13.05 -13.77 17.13
N ALA A 203 14.26 -14.15 17.56
CA ALA A 203 15.10 -13.28 18.39
C ALA A 203 15.43 -11.95 17.67
N ARG A 204 15.79 -12.01 16.38
CA ARG A 204 16.03 -10.81 15.56
C ARG A 204 14.75 -10.01 15.28
N MET A 205 13.60 -10.67 15.13
CA MET A 205 12.30 -9.99 14.98
C MET A 205 11.97 -9.16 16.23
N ASN A 206 12.14 -9.73 17.43
CA ASN A 206 11.98 -9.01 18.69
C ASN A 206 12.96 -7.84 18.80
N ALA A 207 14.24 -8.06 18.45
CA ALA A 207 15.26 -7.00 18.47
C ALA A 207 14.90 -5.84 17.52
N LEU A 208 14.40 -6.13 16.32
CA LEU A 208 14.02 -5.12 15.33
C LEU A 208 12.75 -4.35 15.72
N ALA A 209 11.76 -5.01 16.34
CA ALA A 209 10.55 -4.32 16.82
C ALA A 209 10.90 -3.23 17.86
N GLY A 210 11.92 -3.50 18.68
CA GLY A 210 12.32 -2.67 19.81
C GLY A 210 11.33 -2.79 20.98
N GLY A 211 11.81 -2.50 22.19
CA GLY A 211 11.01 -2.66 23.42
C GLY A 211 11.04 -4.09 23.97
N GLU A 212 10.05 -4.42 24.80
CA GLU A 212 9.94 -5.75 25.40
C GLU A 212 9.67 -6.82 24.32
N PRO A 213 10.33 -7.99 24.39
CA PRO A 213 10.07 -9.10 23.48
C PRO A 213 8.60 -9.53 23.52
N LEU A 214 7.91 -9.47 22.38
CA LEU A 214 6.51 -9.86 22.24
C LEU A 214 6.33 -11.23 21.59
N LEU A 215 7.30 -11.67 20.79
CA LEU A 215 7.24 -12.92 20.05
C LEU A 215 7.87 -14.06 20.85
N ASP A 216 7.10 -15.12 21.04
CA ASP A 216 7.57 -16.40 21.57
C ASP A 216 7.87 -17.39 20.42
N VAL A 217 9.03 -18.03 20.46
CA VAL A 217 9.48 -18.97 19.40
C VAL A 217 8.47 -20.12 19.27
N ALA A 218 8.02 -20.68 20.38
CA ALA A 218 7.11 -21.82 20.37
C ALA A 218 5.74 -21.42 19.79
N GLN A 219 5.24 -20.22 20.06
CA GLN A 219 4.03 -19.69 19.44
C GLN A 219 4.17 -19.53 17.93
N VAL A 220 5.24 -18.89 17.46
CA VAL A 220 5.48 -18.71 16.01
C VAL A 220 5.61 -20.06 15.31
N GLU A 221 6.33 -21.01 15.91
CA GLU A 221 6.47 -22.36 15.38
C GLU A 221 5.11 -23.08 15.30
N ARG A 222 4.27 -22.96 16.33
CA ARG A 222 2.92 -23.53 16.34
C ARG A 222 2.09 -23.03 15.16
N GLU A 223 2.11 -21.72 14.88
CA GLU A 223 1.37 -21.13 13.75
C GLU A 223 1.86 -21.67 12.39
N ILE A 224 3.18 -21.73 12.20
CA ILE A 224 3.77 -22.25 10.95
C ILE A 224 3.44 -23.74 10.78
N ARG A 225 3.61 -24.55 11.84
CA ARG A 225 3.29 -25.99 11.79
C ARG A 225 1.80 -26.26 11.61
N ALA A 226 0.92 -25.43 12.17
CA ALA A 226 -0.52 -25.54 11.96
C ALA A 226 -0.87 -25.40 10.48
N ARG A 227 -0.31 -24.39 9.80
CA ARG A 227 -0.44 -24.21 8.34
C ARG A 227 0.19 -25.35 7.55
N ASP A 228 1.43 -25.74 7.87
CA ASP A 228 2.19 -26.73 7.11
C ASP A 228 1.56 -28.13 7.14
N ARG A 229 0.93 -28.53 8.25
CA ARG A 229 0.18 -29.80 8.35
C ARG A 229 -1.01 -29.89 7.39
N GLN A 230 -1.50 -28.76 6.91
CA GLN A 230 -2.64 -28.70 5.99
C GLN A 230 -2.24 -28.94 4.53
N LEU A 231 -0.94 -29.15 4.26
CA LEU A 231 -0.41 -29.39 2.92
C LEU A 231 -0.39 -30.87 2.53
N ASP A 232 -0.31 -31.78 3.50
CA ASP A 232 -0.15 -33.22 3.28
C ASP A 232 -1.40 -33.86 2.65
N ASN A 233 -2.58 -33.28 2.88
CA ASN A 233 -3.83 -33.72 2.27
C ASN A 233 -4.31 -32.71 1.20
N PRO A 234 -4.64 -33.16 -0.03
CA PRO A 234 -5.28 -32.31 -1.05
C PRO A 234 -6.58 -31.63 -0.57
N PHE A 235 -7.29 -32.23 0.38
CA PHE A 235 -8.39 -31.61 1.11
C PHE A 235 -7.85 -30.90 2.37
N SER A 236 -8.12 -29.60 2.49
CA SER A 236 -7.70 -28.76 3.62
C SER A 236 -8.88 -27.89 4.07
N LYS A 237 -8.93 -27.62 5.38
CA LYS A 237 -9.88 -26.66 5.97
C LYS A 237 -9.23 -25.34 6.35
N ASP A 238 -7.91 -25.21 6.16
CA ASP A 238 -7.23 -23.94 6.33
C ASP A 238 -7.50 -23.04 5.11
N ALA A 239 -8.20 -21.93 5.36
CA ALA A 239 -8.65 -21.04 4.31
C ALA A 239 -7.51 -20.35 3.54
N GLN A 240 -6.32 -20.19 4.12
CA GLN A 240 -5.15 -19.70 3.36
C GLN A 240 -4.64 -20.77 2.40
N ILE A 241 -4.57 -22.03 2.84
CA ILE A 241 -4.17 -23.13 1.95
C ILE A 241 -5.18 -23.33 0.82
N THR A 242 -6.48 -23.21 1.12
CA THR A 242 -7.53 -23.23 0.10
C THR A 242 -7.38 -22.06 -0.87
N ALA A 243 -7.15 -20.84 -0.39
CA ALA A 243 -6.90 -19.66 -1.23
C ALA A 243 -5.65 -19.83 -2.12
N LEU A 244 -4.56 -20.34 -1.55
CA LEU A 244 -3.31 -20.61 -2.25
C LEU A 244 -3.51 -21.65 -3.36
N ARG A 245 -4.22 -22.75 -3.08
CA ARG A 245 -4.58 -23.76 -4.10
C ARG A 245 -5.48 -23.15 -5.18
N GLY A 246 -6.45 -22.34 -4.78
CA GLY A 246 -7.36 -21.60 -5.66
C GLY A 246 -6.63 -20.67 -6.63
N ALA A 247 -5.73 -19.81 -6.12
CA ALA A 247 -4.90 -18.93 -6.96
C ALA A 247 -4.10 -19.70 -8.01
N ARG A 248 -3.63 -20.89 -7.66
CA ARG A 248 -2.87 -21.76 -8.58
C ARG A 248 -3.73 -22.50 -9.60
N THR A 249 -5.06 -22.41 -9.56
CA THR A 249 -5.92 -22.94 -10.63
C THR A 249 -5.83 -22.06 -11.88
N TYR A 250 -5.60 -20.76 -11.70
CA TYR A 250 -5.31 -19.84 -12.80
C TYR A 250 -3.88 -20.05 -13.32
N LEU A 251 -3.73 -20.28 -14.63
CA LEU A 251 -2.46 -20.67 -15.24
C LEU A 251 -1.38 -19.57 -15.09
N GLY A 252 -1.77 -18.31 -15.23
CA GLY A 252 -0.85 -17.17 -15.07
C GLY A 252 -0.26 -17.11 -13.67
N ASP A 253 -1.10 -17.21 -12.65
CA ASP A 253 -0.66 -17.23 -11.26
C ASP A 253 0.15 -18.48 -10.95
N ARG A 254 -0.28 -19.65 -11.43
CA ARG A 254 0.45 -20.91 -11.20
C ARG A 254 1.88 -20.85 -11.71
N LEU A 255 2.12 -20.24 -12.86
CA LEU A 255 3.42 -20.19 -13.52
C LEU A 255 4.26 -19.00 -13.04
N ILE A 256 3.66 -17.82 -12.91
CA ILE A 256 4.41 -16.56 -12.75
C ILE A 256 4.35 -16.03 -11.32
N ARG A 257 3.17 -16.05 -10.68
CA ARG A 257 2.94 -15.26 -9.47
C ARG A 257 2.96 -16.05 -8.16
N THR A 258 2.50 -17.30 -8.15
CA THR A 258 2.24 -18.06 -6.91
C THR A 258 3.18 -19.26 -6.78
N ALA A 259 3.92 -19.32 -5.67
CA ALA A 259 4.81 -20.41 -5.29
C ALA A 259 4.05 -21.75 -5.22
N ARG A 260 4.76 -22.86 -5.42
CA ARG A 260 4.19 -24.17 -5.14
C ARG A 260 4.06 -24.31 -3.62
N PRO A 261 2.91 -24.74 -3.08
CA PRO A 261 2.81 -24.98 -1.64
C PRO A 261 3.87 -25.97 -1.17
N HIS A 262 4.51 -25.64 -0.05
CA HIS A 262 5.56 -26.44 0.59
C HIS A 262 5.58 -26.10 2.08
N LYS A 263 6.17 -27.00 2.88
CA LYS A 263 6.35 -26.79 4.33
C LYS A 263 7.44 -25.76 4.55
N MET A 264 7.13 -24.70 5.30
CA MET A 264 8.04 -23.58 5.54
C MET A 264 9.24 -24.00 6.41
N LEU A 265 9.03 -24.89 7.39
CA LEU A 265 10.09 -25.34 8.30
C LEU A 265 10.95 -26.50 7.78
N ASP A 266 10.68 -26.99 6.57
CA ASP A 266 11.56 -27.97 5.92
C ASP A 266 12.87 -27.26 5.52
N PRO A 267 14.04 -27.70 6.01
CA PRO A 267 15.33 -27.07 5.73
C PRO A 267 15.64 -26.92 4.23
N ALA A 268 15.10 -27.80 3.37
CA ALA A 268 15.26 -27.72 1.92
C ALA A 268 14.57 -26.48 1.29
N ASN A 269 13.69 -25.81 2.04
CA ASN A 269 13.01 -24.59 1.63
C ASN A 269 13.62 -23.32 2.25
N GLY A 270 14.62 -23.46 3.12
CA GLY A 270 15.31 -22.35 3.76
C GLY A 270 16.16 -21.48 2.82
N PRO A 271 16.70 -20.35 3.33
CA PRO A 271 16.49 -19.80 4.67
C PRO A 271 15.05 -19.30 4.88
N LEU A 272 14.68 -19.12 6.15
CA LEU A 272 13.48 -18.36 6.53
C LEU A 272 13.76 -16.87 6.41
N ILE A 273 12.72 -16.13 6.07
CA ILE A 273 12.76 -14.69 5.89
C ILE A 273 11.60 -14.13 6.72
N ALA A 274 11.89 -13.15 7.56
CA ALA A 274 10.88 -12.32 8.20
C ALA A 274 10.95 -10.91 7.63
N VAL A 275 9.78 -10.31 7.40
CA VAL A 275 9.67 -8.92 6.95
C VAL A 275 8.75 -8.17 7.90
N ARG A 276 9.28 -7.11 8.52
CA ARG A 276 8.48 -6.18 9.32
C ARG A 276 7.67 -5.31 8.36
N LEU A 277 6.35 -5.37 8.50
CA LEU A 277 5.43 -4.58 7.69
C LEU A 277 4.91 -3.41 8.52
N ASN A 278 4.87 -2.23 7.91
CA ASN A 278 4.48 -0.98 8.54
C ASN A 278 3.25 -0.40 7.83
N ILE A 279 2.49 0.46 8.52
CA ILE A 279 1.40 1.21 7.89
C ILE A 279 1.98 2.26 6.93
N LEU A 280 1.68 2.10 5.65
CA LEU A 280 2.14 2.94 4.54
C LEU A 280 1.04 3.90 4.11
N THR A 281 1.26 5.19 4.32
CA THR A 281 0.36 6.23 3.84
C THR A 281 0.36 6.21 2.32
N ARG A 282 -0.83 6.33 1.71
CA ARG A 282 -0.94 6.23 0.26
C ARG A 282 -1.99 7.10 -0.37
N LYS A 283 -3.26 6.96 -0.01
CA LYS A 283 -4.35 7.69 -0.67
C LYS A 283 -5.41 8.19 0.30
N THR A 284 -6.04 9.29 -0.05
CA THR A 284 -7.35 9.71 0.49
C THR A 284 -8.45 9.48 -0.54
N LEU A 285 -9.55 8.87 -0.10
CA LEU A 285 -10.74 8.62 -0.93
C LEU A 285 -11.77 9.75 -0.81
N GLY A 286 -11.69 10.55 0.26
CA GLY A 286 -12.38 11.84 0.34
C GLY A 286 -11.61 12.95 -0.38
N GLY A 287 -12.19 14.14 -0.40
CA GLY A 287 -11.61 15.29 -1.06
C GLY A 287 -12.62 16.38 -1.35
N LEU A 288 -12.27 17.26 -2.28
CA LEU A 288 -13.16 18.28 -2.82
C LEU A 288 -14.37 17.61 -3.48
N GLU A 289 -15.56 18.08 -3.11
CA GLU A 289 -16.80 17.67 -3.75
C GLU A 289 -16.90 18.31 -5.15
N THR A 290 -17.23 17.50 -6.14
CA THR A 290 -17.39 17.96 -7.52
C THR A 290 -18.62 17.34 -8.16
N ASP A 291 -19.18 18.03 -9.15
CA ASP A 291 -20.17 17.43 -10.04
C ASP A 291 -19.53 16.58 -11.16
N LEU A 292 -20.35 16.12 -12.11
CA LEU A 292 -19.91 15.27 -13.23
C LEU A 292 -19.03 16.01 -14.25
N ASP A 293 -19.03 17.34 -14.23
CA ASP A 293 -18.17 18.21 -15.02
C ASP A 293 -16.86 18.55 -14.28
N SER A 294 -16.64 17.93 -13.11
CA SER A 294 -15.52 18.17 -12.20
C SER A 294 -15.46 19.60 -11.64
N ARG A 295 -16.57 20.36 -11.67
CA ARG A 295 -16.65 21.68 -11.03
C ARG A 295 -16.69 21.50 -9.52
N VAL A 296 -15.89 22.26 -8.78
CA VAL A 296 -15.90 22.24 -7.32
C VAL A 296 -17.23 22.80 -6.82
N LEU A 297 -17.86 22.10 -5.88
CA LEU A 297 -19.10 22.53 -5.26
C LEU A 297 -18.83 23.24 -3.93
N ASP A 298 -19.67 24.22 -3.60
CA ASP A 298 -19.67 24.92 -2.32
C ASP A 298 -20.53 24.21 -1.26
N ALA A 299 -20.73 24.86 -0.11
CA ALA A 299 -21.55 24.33 0.98
C ALA A 299 -23.03 24.10 0.59
N ALA A 300 -23.55 24.90 -0.34
CA ALA A 300 -24.91 24.83 -0.86
C ALA A 300 -25.05 23.86 -2.07
N GLY A 301 -23.96 23.18 -2.46
CA GLY A 301 -23.94 22.29 -3.62
C GLY A 301 -23.93 23.04 -4.95
N GLN A 302 -23.63 24.34 -4.96
CA GLN A 302 -23.51 25.13 -6.18
C GLN A 302 -22.07 25.13 -6.69
N PRO A 303 -21.85 25.12 -8.01
CA PRO A 303 -20.50 25.24 -8.56
C PRO A 303 -19.84 26.56 -8.16
N VAL A 304 -18.62 26.49 -7.64
CA VAL A 304 -17.76 27.65 -7.44
C VAL A 304 -17.29 28.12 -8.82
N PRO A 305 -17.57 29.38 -9.24
CA PRO A 305 -17.27 29.86 -10.58
C PRO A 305 -15.78 29.68 -10.95
N GLY A 306 -15.53 29.07 -12.10
CA GLY A 306 -14.18 28.88 -12.65
C GLY A 306 -13.30 27.85 -11.91
N LEU A 307 -13.81 27.14 -10.89
CA LEU A 307 -13.00 26.25 -10.06
C LEU A 307 -13.34 24.77 -10.30
N TYR A 308 -12.31 23.97 -10.56
CA TYR A 308 -12.42 22.54 -10.86
C TYR A 308 -11.42 21.73 -10.03
N ALA A 309 -11.70 20.46 -9.78
CA ALA A 309 -10.79 19.57 -9.07
C ALA A 309 -10.84 18.13 -9.62
N VAL A 310 -9.69 17.46 -9.68
CA VAL A 310 -9.56 16.16 -10.36
C VAL A 310 -8.62 15.20 -9.63
N GLY A 311 -8.80 13.90 -9.84
CA GLY A 311 -7.97 12.87 -9.21
C GLY A 311 -8.10 12.87 -7.68
N GLU A 312 -7.02 12.53 -6.98
CA GLU A 312 -7.08 12.26 -5.53
C GLU A 312 -7.51 13.48 -4.68
N VAL A 313 -7.18 14.71 -5.08
CA VAL A 313 -7.63 15.93 -4.35
C VAL A 313 -9.17 16.06 -4.34
N ALA A 314 -9.83 15.45 -5.34
CA ALA A 314 -11.27 15.35 -5.46
C ALA A 314 -11.76 13.91 -5.19
N GLY A 315 -11.06 13.12 -4.36
CA GLY A 315 -11.47 11.75 -4.02
C GLY A 315 -11.64 10.83 -5.23
N PHE A 316 -10.83 11.04 -6.27
CA PHE A 316 -10.86 10.34 -7.56
C PHE A 316 -12.10 10.60 -8.44
N GLY A 317 -12.85 11.67 -8.17
CA GLY A 317 -13.99 12.12 -8.99
C GLY A 317 -15.24 12.46 -8.16
N GLY A 318 -15.16 13.52 -7.35
CA GLY A 318 -16.31 14.05 -6.59
C GLY A 318 -16.30 13.76 -5.09
N GLY A 319 -15.16 13.42 -4.51
CA GLY A 319 -14.98 13.29 -3.05
C GLY A 319 -15.57 12.02 -2.44
N GLY A 320 -16.04 11.06 -3.26
CA GLY A 320 -16.71 9.87 -2.75
C GLY A 320 -16.81 8.68 -3.70
N LEU A 321 -16.17 8.73 -4.87
CA LEU A 321 -16.30 7.74 -5.95
C LEU A 321 -16.03 6.28 -5.49
N HIS A 322 -15.10 6.11 -4.54
CA HIS A 322 -14.74 4.79 -4.01
C HIS A 322 -15.43 4.41 -2.69
N GLY A 323 -16.36 5.22 -2.17
CA GLY A 323 -16.91 4.97 -0.84
C GLY A 323 -15.81 4.88 0.22
N TYR A 324 -15.96 3.95 1.17
CA TYR A 324 -14.93 3.63 2.17
C TYR A 324 -13.90 2.60 1.69
N ALA A 325 -14.20 1.85 0.62
CA ALA A 325 -13.37 0.76 0.15
C ALA A 325 -13.24 0.82 -1.38
N ALA A 326 -12.04 1.16 -1.84
CA ALA A 326 -11.73 1.18 -3.26
C ALA A 326 -11.46 -0.23 -3.79
N LEU A 327 -11.61 -0.40 -5.11
CA LEU A 327 -11.10 -1.56 -5.80
C LEU A 327 -9.68 -1.26 -6.28
N GLU A 328 -8.74 -2.17 -6.01
CA GLU A 328 -7.37 -1.99 -6.51
C GLU A 328 -7.36 -1.86 -8.03
N GLY A 329 -6.58 -0.91 -8.53
CA GLY A 329 -6.49 -0.59 -9.97
C GLY A 329 -7.49 0.46 -10.47
N THR A 330 -8.50 0.88 -9.70
CA THR A 330 -9.49 1.88 -10.19
C THR A 330 -9.05 3.34 -10.03
N PHE A 331 -8.02 3.61 -9.23
CA PHE A 331 -7.58 4.97 -8.91
C PHE A 331 -7.12 5.77 -10.14
N LEU A 332 -6.33 5.14 -11.03
CA LEU A 332 -5.81 5.81 -12.23
C LEU A 332 -6.95 6.22 -13.17
N GLY A 333 -7.98 5.39 -13.29
CA GLY A 333 -9.18 5.70 -14.04
C GLY A 333 -9.85 6.98 -13.52
N GLY A 334 -10.03 7.09 -12.21
CA GLY A 334 -10.58 8.30 -11.58
C GLY A 334 -9.79 9.56 -11.92
N CYS A 335 -8.46 9.51 -11.91
CA CYS A 335 -7.61 10.63 -12.33
C CYS A 335 -7.81 11.01 -13.81
N ILE A 336 -7.77 10.02 -14.72
CA ILE A 336 -7.85 10.26 -16.17
C ILE A 336 -9.23 10.79 -16.57
N PHE A 337 -10.31 10.18 -16.06
CA PHE A 337 -11.65 10.54 -16.46
C PHE A 337 -12.09 11.89 -15.88
N SER A 338 -11.84 12.16 -14.59
CA SER A 338 -12.13 13.48 -14.01
C SER A 338 -11.30 14.59 -14.65
N GLY A 339 -10.02 14.32 -14.96
CA GLY A 339 -9.16 15.22 -15.73
C GLY A 339 -9.73 15.57 -17.11
N ARG A 340 -10.19 14.55 -17.85
CA ARG A 340 -10.82 14.73 -19.15
C ARG A 340 -12.13 15.53 -19.07
N SER A 341 -12.98 15.24 -18.08
CA SER A 341 -14.24 15.97 -17.87
C SER A 341 -13.96 17.44 -17.55
N ALA A 342 -13.06 17.72 -16.61
CA ALA A 342 -12.67 19.08 -16.24
C ALA A 342 -12.14 19.87 -17.44
N GLY A 343 -11.26 19.27 -18.24
CA GLY A 343 -10.71 19.95 -19.42
C GLY A 343 -11.77 20.32 -20.46
N ARG A 344 -12.75 19.44 -20.70
CA ARG A 344 -13.88 19.72 -21.62
C ARG A 344 -14.81 20.80 -21.08
N ALA A 345 -15.17 20.70 -19.80
CA ALA A 345 -16.06 21.64 -19.14
C ALA A 345 -15.44 23.04 -19.05
N ALA A 346 -14.15 23.11 -18.67
CA ALA A 346 -13.40 24.36 -18.64
C ALA A 346 -13.32 24.98 -20.04
N ALA A 347 -12.96 24.20 -21.08
CA ALA A 347 -12.90 24.71 -22.45
C ALA A 347 -14.25 25.25 -22.95
N GLY A 348 -15.36 24.58 -22.64
CA GLY A 348 -16.70 25.05 -23.02
C GLY A 348 -17.16 26.29 -22.25
N ALA A 349 -16.69 26.50 -21.03
CA ALA A 349 -17.07 27.65 -20.20
C ALA A 349 -16.26 28.92 -20.51
N VAL A 350 -15.10 28.79 -21.16
CA VAL A 350 -14.18 29.91 -21.46
C VAL A 350 -14.13 30.29 -22.94
N ALA A 351 -14.79 29.51 -23.81
CA ALA A 351 -14.92 29.75 -25.24
C ALA A 351 -15.92 30.88 -25.53
#